data_AF-A0A973Q6U8-F1
#
_entry.id   AF-A0A973Q6U8-F1
#
_cell.length_a   1.000
_cell.length_b   1.000
_cell.length_c   1.000
_cell.angle_alpha   90.00
_cell.angle_beta   90.00
_cell.angle_gamma   90.00
#
_symmetry.space_group_name_H-M   'P 1'
#
loop_
_entity.id
_entity.type
_entity.pdbx_description
1 polymer ?
#
loop_
_entity_poly.entity_id
_entity_poly.type
_entity_poly.pdbx_seq_one_letter_code
_entity_poly.pdbx_strand_id
1 'polypeptide(L)' 'MTENTQRDMTVVVTGASGRTGSRVAESVRAAGFEVRAASRARGFDWEDP' A
#
# COMPACT_ATOMS: atom_id res chain seq x y z
N MET A 1 -25.55 -2.00 7.46
CA MET A 1 -24.63 -2.87 6.71
C MET A 1 -23.66 -1.95 6.00
N THR A 2 -22.43 -1.77 6.49
CA THR A 2 -21.44 -0.84 5.91
C THR A 2 -20.72 -1.53 4.77
N GLU A 3 -21.37 -1.54 3.62
CA GLU A 3 -20.88 -2.10 2.36
C GLU A 3 -20.36 -0.97 1.47
N ASN A 4 -19.53 -0.06 1.98
CA ASN A 4 -19.02 1.04 1.16
C ASN A 4 -17.52 1.15 1.35
N THR A 5 -16.80 1.22 0.22
CA THR A 5 -15.39 1.62 0.09
C THR A 5 -14.31 0.54 0.04
N GLN A 6 -14.54 -0.74 0.36
CA GLN A 6 -13.42 -1.71 0.38
C GLN A 6 -12.91 -2.22 -0.99
N ARG A 7 -13.70 -2.15 -2.06
CA ARG A 7 -13.37 -2.83 -3.32
C ARG A 7 -12.42 -2.07 -4.26
N ASP A 8 -12.30 -0.74 -4.10
CA ASP A 8 -11.51 0.13 -4.99
C ASP A 8 -10.46 0.97 -4.23
N MET A 9 -10.12 0.59 -3.00
CA MET A 9 -9.12 1.33 -2.21
C MET A 9 -7.69 0.91 -2.56
N THR A 10 -6.90 1.86 -3.04
CA THR A 10 -5.44 1.74 -3.10
C THR A 10 -4.81 2.16 -1.78
N VAL A 11 -3.92 1.31 -1.25
CA VAL A 11 -3.21 1.57 0.01
C VAL A 11 -1.77 1.97 -0.27
N VAL A 12 -1.40 3.19 0.12
CA VAL A 12 0.01 3.63 0.09
C VAL A 12 0.71 3.17 1.36
N VAL A 13 1.79 2.40 1.23
CA VAL A 13 2.61 1.97 2.38
C VAL A 13 3.93 2.74 2.37
N THR A 14 4.13 3.60 3.36
CA THR A 14 5.38 4.36 3.53
C THR A 14 6.44 3.54 4.24
N GLY A 15 7.70 3.70 3.85
CA GLY A 15 8.78 2.86 4.35
C GLY A 15 8.64 1.39 3.93
N ALA A 16 7.98 1.12 2.80
CA ALA A 16 7.65 -0.25 2.34
C ALA A 16 8.87 -1.16 2.13
N SER A 17 10.07 -0.60 1.97
CA SER A 17 11.32 -1.37 1.89
C SER A 17 11.93 -1.73 3.25
N GLY A 18 11.36 -1.24 4.36
CA GLY A 18 11.81 -1.51 5.72
C GLY A 18 11.22 -2.80 6.30
N ARG A 19 11.73 -3.25 7.44
CA ARG A 19 11.33 -4.52 8.08
C ARG A 19 9.83 -4.63 8.34
N THR A 20 9.22 -3.56 8.84
CA THR A 20 7.78 -3.51 9.13
C THR A 20 6.99 -3.19 7.87
N GLY A 21 7.42 -2.19 7.10
CA GLY A 21 6.72 -1.76 5.89
C GLY A 21 6.56 -2.89 4.86
N SER A 22 7.57 -3.76 4.71
CA SER A 22 7.48 -4.89 3.78
C SER A 22 6.39 -5.88 4.20
N ARG A 23 6.30 -6.21 5.49
CA ARG A 23 5.30 -7.12 6.06
C ARG A 23 3.90 -6.55 5.92
N VAL A 24 3.72 -5.25 6.19
CA VAL A 24 2.43 -4.57 6.01
C VAL A 24 2.02 -4.61 4.54
N ALA A 25 2.92 -4.27 3.61
CA ALA A 25 2.63 -4.30 2.19
C ALA A 25 2.26 -5.72 1.70
N GLU A 26 2.88 -6.77 2.23
CA GLU A 26 2.51 -8.16 1.96
C GLU A 26 1.12 -8.50 2.51
N SER A 27 0.82 -8.16 3.77
CA SER A 27 -0.47 -8.44 4.38
C SER A 27 -1.62 -7.71 3.68
N VAL A 28 -1.41 -6.46 3.27
CA VAL A 28 -2.42 -5.66 2.56
C VAL A 28 -2.70 -6.25 1.18
N ARG A 29 -1.66 -6.68 0.44
CA ARG A 29 -1.85 -7.42 -0.81
C ARG A 29 -2.57 -8.75 -0.60
N ALA A 30 -2.23 -9.49 0.45
CA ALA A 30 -2.89 -10.76 0.79
C ALA A 30 -4.36 -10.57 1.15
N ALA A 31 -4.73 -9.40 1.68
CA ALA A 31 -6.11 -9.00 1.92
C ALA A 31 -6.86 -8.55 0.65
N GLY A 32 -6.20 -8.54 -0.51
CA GLY A 32 -6.81 -8.25 -1.82
C GLY A 32 -6.84 -6.76 -2.19
N PHE A 33 -6.12 -5.90 -1.47
CA PHE A 33 -6.01 -4.48 -1.81
C PHE A 33 -4.83 -4.21 -2.75
N GLU A 34 -4.98 -3.19 -3.58
CA GLU A 34 -3.88 -2.63 -4.34
C GLU A 34 -2.92 -1.87 -3.41
N VAL A 35 -1.61 -2.02 -3.64
CA VAL A 35 -0.57 -1.43 -2.79
C VAL A 35 0.44 -0.62 -3.59
N ARG A 36 0.51 0.67 -3.28
CA ARG A 36 1.56 1.58 -3.73
C ARG A 36 2.67 1.68 -2.69
N ALA A 37 3.82 1.09 -2.99
CA ALA A 37 4.95 1.02 -2.07
C ALA A 37 5.80 2.31 -2.15
N ALA A 38 5.76 3.14 -1.11
CA ALA A 38 6.56 4.36 -1.01
C ALA A 38 7.78 4.13 -0.12
N SER A 39 8.98 4.44 -0.61
CA SER A 39 10.20 4.36 0.21
C SER A 39 11.28 5.31 -0.30
N ARG A 40 12.09 5.86 0.62
CA ARG A 40 13.22 6.74 0.27
C ARG A 40 14.22 6.10 -0.71
N ALA A 41 14.41 4.79 -0.61
CA ALA A 41 15.42 4.05 -1.37
C ALA A 41 15.02 3.83 -2.83
N ARG A 42 13.72 3.87 -3.14
CA ARG A 42 13.18 3.69 -4.50
C ARG A 42 12.56 4.97 -5.08
N GLY A 43 12.47 6.04 -4.28
CA GLY A 43 11.64 7.19 -4.61
C GLY A 43 10.15 6.84 -4.52
N PHE A 44 9.31 7.86 -4.61
CA PHE A 44 7.86 7.71 -4.76
C PHE A 44 7.33 8.98 -5.41
N ASP A 45 6.67 8.82 -6.55
CA ASP A 45 5.95 9.91 -7.20
C ASP A 45 4.50 9.92 -6.69
N TRP A 46 4.04 11.08 -6.24
CA TRP A 46 2.69 11.29 -5.74
C TRP A 46 1.69 11.52 -6.87
N GLU A 47 2.16 11.97 -8.02
CA GLU A 47 1.34 12.29 -9.18
C GLU A 47 1.17 11.08 -10.12
N ASP A 48 2.01 10.06 -9.97
CA ASP A 48 1.83 8.75 -10.60
C ASP A 48 0.60 8.05 -9.96
N PRO A 49 -0.46 7.73 -10.73
CA PRO A 49 -1.70 7.19 -10.19
C PRO A 49 -1.53 5.82 -9.49
#